data_AF-A0A0B8NGJ1-F1
#
_entry.id   AF-A0A0B8NGJ1-F1
#
_cell.length_a   1.000
_cell.length_b   1.000
_cell.length_c   1.000
_cell.angle_alpha   90.00
_cell.angle_beta   90.00
_cell.angle_gamma   90.00
#
_symmetry.space_group_name_H-M   'P 1'
#
loop_
_entity.id
_entity.type
_entity.pdbx_description
1 polymer ?
#
loop_
_entity_poly.entity_id
_entity_poly.type
_entity_poly.pdbx_seq_one_letter_code
_entity_poly.pdbx_strand_id
1 'polypeptide(L)'
;MDSHTGETPNTIGTHGMLVFGTQSTTYFSHLPMFMSPHNFQVLLEVDLDDESHTALAVDRHAGFHGIHTFDPEVFPITELDPSGGGPKLTSIRGSLVHGHFERGGRTMVKDAVATVRNVVWFGELAMDEPIGG
;
A
#
# COMPACT_ATOMS: atom_id res chain seq x y z
N MET A 1 0.62 30.24 -24.45
CA MET A 1 0.85 28.85 -24.85
C MET A 1 2.07 28.46 -24.07
N ASP A 2 1.85 28.07 -22.83
CA ASP A 2 2.93 27.88 -21.87
C ASP A 2 3.09 26.37 -21.72
N SER A 3 4.08 25.86 -22.43
CA SER A 3 4.51 24.47 -22.41
C SER A 3 5.03 24.15 -21.01
N HIS A 4 4.14 23.70 -20.14
CA HIS A 4 4.54 22.92 -18.97
C HIS A 4 5.12 21.63 -19.54
N THR A 5 6.44 21.52 -19.51
CA THR A 5 7.15 20.25 -19.72
C THR A 5 6.64 19.28 -18.67
N GLY A 6 5.64 18.49 -19.04
CA GLY A 6 5.07 17.45 -18.19
C GLY A 6 6.09 16.35 -17.98
N GLU A 7 6.96 16.51 -16.99
CA GLU A 7 7.63 15.36 -16.41
C GLU A 7 6.53 14.47 -15.84
N THR A 8 6.46 13.24 -16.37
CA THR A 8 5.62 12.20 -15.78
C THR A 8 6.02 12.06 -14.31
N PRO A 9 5.08 12.17 -13.35
CA PRO A 9 5.39 12.01 -11.94
C PRO A 9 6.13 10.69 -11.71
N ASN A 10 7.23 10.69 -10.95
CA ASN A 10 7.89 9.44 -10.57
C ASN A 10 6.91 8.62 -9.73
N THR A 11 6.58 7.40 -10.14
CA THR A 11 5.62 6.52 -9.44
C THR A 11 6.30 5.43 -8.61
N ILE A 12 7.63 5.32 -8.70
CA ILE A 12 8.44 4.30 -8.03
C ILE A 12 8.79 4.77 -6.62
N GLY A 13 8.49 3.94 -5.63
CA GLY A 13 8.81 4.19 -4.24
C GLY A 13 8.40 3.03 -3.33
N THR A 14 8.60 3.22 -2.03
CA THR A 14 7.99 2.36 -1.00
C THR A 14 6.64 2.95 -0.64
N HIS A 15 5.57 2.19 -0.87
CA HIS A 15 4.19 2.64 -0.71
C HIS A 15 3.57 1.98 0.52
N GLY A 16 3.82 2.53 1.70
CA GLY A 16 3.34 1.95 2.96
C GLY A 16 1.81 1.77 2.97
N MET A 17 1.35 0.62 3.47
CA MET A 17 -0.07 0.28 3.47
C MET A 17 -0.60 0.11 4.91
N LEU A 18 -1.76 0.67 5.21
CA LEU A 18 -2.56 0.28 6.36
C LEU A 18 -3.20 -1.09 6.08
N VAL A 19 -3.09 -2.01 7.04
CA VAL A 19 -3.65 -3.37 6.96
C VAL A 19 -4.88 -3.46 7.86
N PHE A 20 -6.01 -3.88 7.30
CA PHE A 20 -7.26 -4.03 8.03
C PHE A 20 -8.19 -5.05 7.37
N GLY A 21 -9.33 -5.36 7.99
CA GLY A 21 -10.33 -6.26 7.41
C GLY A 21 -11.01 -7.16 8.43
N THR A 22 -11.46 -8.33 7.97
CA THR A 22 -12.12 -9.36 8.77
C THR A 22 -11.17 -10.52 9.03
N GLN A 23 -11.65 -11.62 9.59
CA GLN A 23 -10.86 -12.86 9.70
C GLN A 23 -10.62 -13.54 8.34
N SER A 24 -11.47 -13.28 7.34
CA SER A 24 -11.44 -13.97 6.05
C SER A 24 -11.01 -13.08 4.89
N THR A 25 -10.86 -11.77 5.12
CA THR A 25 -10.59 -10.79 4.06
C THR A 25 -9.64 -9.74 4.59
N THR A 26 -8.51 -9.57 3.92
CA THR A 26 -7.50 -8.57 4.25
C THR A 26 -7.52 -7.46 3.19
N TYR A 27 -7.47 -6.22 3.65
CA TYR A 27 -7.37 -5.04 2.81
C TYR A 27 -6.09 -4.27 3.10
N PHE A 28 -5.46 -3.78 2.03
CA PHE A 28 -4.36 -2.83 2.09
C PHE A 28 -4.86 -1.48 1.59
N SER A 29 -4.82 -0.45 2.44
CA SER A 29 -5.02 0.94 2.03
C SER A 29 -3.67 1.64 1.96
N HIS A 30 -3.31 2.20 0.82
CA HIS A 30 -2.12 3.04 0.72
C HIS A 30 -2.21 4.24 1.68
N LEU A 31 -1.06 4.66 2.22
CA LEU A 31 -0.89 5.85 3.04
C LEU A 31 -0.40 7.02 2.16
N PRO A 32 -1.31 7.77 1.50
CA PRO A 32 -0.92 8.82 0.56
C PRO A 32 -0.25 10.02 1.24
N MET A 33 0.53 10.76 0.45
CA MET A 33 1.08 12.08 0.80
C MET A 33 0.76 13.09 -0.31
N PHE A 34 1.01 14.37 -0.05
CA PHE A 34 0.70 15.49 -0.98
C PHE A 34 1.60 15.56 -2.23
N MET A 35 2.49 14.59 -2.44
CA MET A 35 3.53 14.64 -3.46
C MET A 35 3.76 13.25 -4.09
N SER A 36 4.21 13.26 -5.35
CA SER A 36 4.77 12.08 -6.03
C SER A 36 5.94 11.48 -5.21
N PRO A 37 6.09 10.15 -5.13
CA PRO A 37 5.28 9.10 -5.76
C PRO A 37 4.01 8.72 -4.98
N HIS A 38 3.64 9.46 -3.94
CA HIS A 38 2.62 9.06 -2.95
C HIS A 38 1.24 9.73 -3.15
N ASN A 39 1.02 10.43 -4.25
CA ASN A 39 -0.24 11.12 -4.58
C ASN A 39 -1.28 10.16 -5.20
N PHE A 40 -1.45 8.97 -4.62
CA PHE A 40 -2.40 7.96 -5.12
C PHE A 40 -3.28 7.44 -3.99
N GLN A 41 -4.59 7.41 -4.21
CA GLN A 41 -5.50 6.65 -3.36
C GLN A 41 -5.63 5.23 -3.91
N VAL A 42 -5.16 4.25 -3.15
CA VAL A 42 -5.22 2.83 -3.53
C VAL A 42 -5.81 2.01 -2.40
N LEU A 43 -6.79 1.16 -2.73
CA LEU A 43 -7.37 0.18 -1.82
C LEU A 43 -7.38 -1.18 -2.51
N LEU A 44 -6.71 -2.15 -1.90
CA LEU A 44 -6.58 -3.51 -2.42
C LEU A 44 -7.25 -4.49 -1.47
N GLU A 45 -7.94 -5.48 -2.02
CA GLU A 45 -8.22 -6.74 -1.35
C GLU A 45 -7.07 -7.70 -1.66
N VAL A 46 -6.51 -8.33 -0.64
CA VAL A 46 -5.34 -9.19 -0.77
C VAL A 46 -5.49 -10.50 -0.01
N ASP A 47 -4.84 -11.54 -0.54
CA ASP A 47 -4.53 -12.76 0.20
C ASP A 47 -3.09 -12.66 0.71
N LEU A 48 -2.90 -12.86 2.01
CA LEU A 48 -1.57 -13.00 2.61
C LEU A 48 -1.11 -14.45 2.51
N ASP A 49 0.21 -14.67 2.42
CA ASP A 49 0.76 -16.02 2.65
C ASP A 49 0.40 -16.59 4.03
N ASP A 50 0.54 -17.91 4.19
CA ASP A 50 0.10 -18.63 5.38
C ASP A 50 0.76 -18.11 6.68
N GLU A 51 2.04 -17.74 6.63
CA GLU A 51 2.78 -17.23 7.78
C GLU A 51 2.22 -15.87 8.21
N SER A 52 2.05 -14.95 7.25
CA SER A 52 1.55 -13.60 7.47
C SER A 52 0.09 -13.58 7.91
N HIS A 53 -0.75 -14.42 7.29
CA HIS A 53 -2.13 -14.60 7.70
C HIS A 53 -2.22 -15.11 9.15
N THR A 54 -1.41 -16.13 9.50
CA THR A 54 -1.38 -16.69 10.86
C THR A 54 -0.87 -15.67 11.88
N ALA A 55 0.21 -14.94 11.57
CA ALA A 55 0.77 -13.92 12.46
C ALA A 55 -0.24 -12.80 12.75
N LEU A 56 -0.93 -12.31 11.71
CA LEU A 56 -1.97 -11.29 11.85
C LEU A 56 -3.14 -11.79 12.71
N ALA A 57 -3.59 -13.03 12.49
CA ALA A 57 -4.68 -13.63 13.25
C ALA A 57 -4.33 -13.81 14.74
N VAL A 58 -3.12 -14.30 15.04
CA VAL A 58 -2.64 -14.48 16.42
C VAL A 58 -2.53 -13.15 17.15
N ASP A 59 -1.96 -12.12 16.52
CA ASP A 59 -1.76 -10.80 17.13
C ASP A 59 -3.12 -10.13 17.45
N ARG A 60 -4.09 -10.25 16.54
CA ARG A 60 -5.46 -9.77 16.79
C ARG A 60 -6.19 -10.57 17.87
N HIS A 61 -6.01 -11.89 17.90
CA HIS A 61 -6.61 -12.74 18.93
C HIS A 61 -6.02 -12.48 20.32
N ALA A 62 -4.75 -12.07 20.39
CA ALA A 62 -4.10 -11.62 21.62
C ALA A 62 -4.63 -10.28 22.16
N GLY A 63 -5.59 -9.64 21.47
CA GLY A 63 -6.27 -8.44 21.93
C GLY A 63 -5.63 -7.14 21.46
N PHE A 64 -4.75 -7.16 20.45
CA PHE A 64 -4.24 -5.93 19.88
C PHE A 64 -5.31 -5.22 19.04
N HIS A 65 -5.61 -3.98 19.40
CA HIS A 65 -6.62 -3.13 18.75
C HIS A 65 -6.04 -1.91 18.03
N GLY A 66 -4.71 -1.83 17.91
CA GLY A 66 -4.04 -0.79 17.14
C GLY A 66 -4.07 -1.08 15.64
N ILE A 67 -3.24 -0.34 14.89
CA ILE A 67 -3.09 -0.55 13.45
C ILE A 67 -1.98 -1.56 13.15
N HIS A 68 -2.15 -2.29 12.06
CA HIS A 68 -1.08 -3.01 11.40
C HIS A 68 -0.70 -2.26 10.13
N THR A 69 0.57 -2.27 9.76
CA THR A 69 1.03 -1.73 8.49
C THR A 69 1.80 -2.76 7.70
N PHE A 70 1.83 -2.61 6.39
CA PHE A 70 2.68 -3.34 5.49
C PHE A 70 3.73 -2.38 4.92
N ASP A 71 4.99 -2.74 5.06
CA ASP A 71 6.15 -2.01 4.54
C ASP A 71 6.68 -2.76 3.30
N PRO A 72 6.25 -2.37 2.09
CA PRO A 72 6.57 -3.12 0.88
C PRO A 72 7.99 -2.84 0.38
N GLU A 73 8.51 -3.77 -0.43
CA GLU A 73 9.63 -3.49 -1.32
C GLU A 73 9.28 -2.35 -2.30
N VAL A 74 10.28 -1.78 -2.95
CA VAL A 74 10.08 -0.68 -3.92
C VAL A 74 9.31 -1.19 -5.14
N PHE A 75 8.24 -0.49 -5.53
CA PHE A 75 7.49 -0.77 -6.77
C PHE A 75 6.88 0.52 -7.37
N PRO A 76 6.56 0.54 -8.67
CA PRO A 76 5.76 1.59 -9.28
C PRO A 76 4.28 1.45 -8.91
N ILE A 77 3.70 2.40 -8.18
CA ILE A 77 2.29 2.29 -7.71
C ILE A 77 1.28 2.17 -8.86
N THR A 78 1.61 2.71 -10.02
CA THR A 78 0.79 2.61 -11.24
C THR A 78 0.67 1.20 -11.81
N GLU A 79 1.51 0.25 -11.41
CA GLU A 79 1.32 -1.16 -11.79
C GLU A 79 0.13 -1.83 -11.07
N LEU A 80 -0.46 -1.16 -10.07
CA LEU A 80 -1.72 -1.57 -9.43
C LEU A 80 -2.97 -1.02 -10.14
N ASP A 81 -2.83 -0.19 -11.18
CA ASP A 81 -3.99 0.32 -11.92
C ASP A 81 -4.76 -0.84 -12.58
N PRO A 82 -6.06 -1.03 -12.28
CA PRO A 82 -6.85 -2.09 -12.88
C PRO A 82 -7.28 -1.79 -14.32
N SER A 83 -7.02 -0.58 -14.83
CA SER A 83 -7.32 -0.21 -16.21
C SER A 83 -6.53 -1.08 -17.21
N GLY A 84 -7.03 -1.22 -18.44
CA GLY A 84 -6.30 -1.93 -19.50
C GLY A 84 -6.21 -3.46 -19.37
N GLY A 85 -7.09 -4.09 -18.58
CA GLY A 85 -7.18 -5.56 -18.46
C GLY A 85 -6.78 -6.11 -17.09
N GLY A 86 -6.52 -5.24 -16.11
CA GLY A 86 -6.15 -5.58 -14.74
C GLY A 86 -4.76 -5.08 -14.36
N PRO A 87 -4.42 -5.13 -13.06
CA PRO A 87 -3.12 -4.67 -12.58
C PRO A 87 -1.99 -5.54 -13.13
N LYS A 88 -0.87 -4.89 -13.48
CA LYS A 88 0.36 -5.59 -13.87
C LYS A 88 1.05 -6.23 -12.67
N LEU A 89 0.99 -5.56 -11.52
CA LEU A 89 1.52 -6.05 -10.26
C LEU A 89 0.44 -6.84 -9.53
N THR A 90 0.58 -8.17 -9.54
CA THR A 90 -0.41 -9.09 -8.93
C THR A 90 0.01 -9.59 -7.54
N SER A 91 1.21 -9.25 -7.08
CA SER A 91 1.71 -9.61 -5.75
C SER A 91 2.69 -8.57 -5.24
N ILE A 92 2.61 -8.24 -3.95
CA ILE A 92 3.48 -7.27 -3.27
C ILE A 92 4.27 -8.02 -2.20
N ARG A 93 5.59 -7.89 -2.22
CA ARG A 93 6.49 -8.41 -1.19
C ARG A 93 6.85 -7.32 -0.18
N GLY A 94 7.03 -7.67 1.08
CA GLY A 94 7.44 -6.73 2.11
C GLY A 94 7.35 -7.29 3.52
N SER A 95 7.36 -6.39 4.50
CA SER A 95 7.25 -6.71 5.91
C SER A 95 5.86 -6.40 6.46
N LEU A 96 5.26 -7.38 7.15
CA LEU A 96 4.05 -7.17 7.94
C LEU A 96 4.44 -6.67 9.35
N VAL A 97 3.85 -5.57 9.78
CA VAL A 97 4.26 -4.84 10.99
C VAL A 97 3.09 -4.69 11.97
N HIS A 98 3.36 -4.98 13.25
CA HIS A 98 2.52 -4.61 14.39
C HIS A 98 2.76 -3.13 14.72
N GLY A 99 1.72 -2.30 14.62
CA GLY A 99 1.85 -0.85 14.70
C GLY A 99 2.23 -0.23 13.34
N HIS A 100 2.84 0.95 13.38
CA HIS A 100 3.23 1.71 12.18
C HIS A 100 4.73 1.53 11.89
N PHE A 101 5.08 1.12 10.68
CA PHE A 101 6.47 0.86 10.26
C PHE A 101 7.44 2.02 10.55
N GLU A 102 7.07 3.28 10.24
CA GLU A 102 7.92 4.45 10.54
C GLU A 102 7.87 4.98 11.98
N ARG A 103 6.96 4.48 12.84
CA ARG A 103 6.74 5.02 14.19
C ARG A 103 7.01 3.99 15.28
N GLY A 104 8.06 3.20 15.10
CA GLY A 104 8.51 2.21 16.09
C GLY A 104 7.68 0.92 16.11
N GLY A 105 6.95 0.62 15.05
CA GLY A 105 6.26 -0.66 14.88
C GLY A 105 7.24 -1.84 14.88
N ARG A 106 6.74 -3.01 15.29
CA ARG A 106 7.53 -4.26 15.34
C ARG A 106 7.20 -5.12 14.14
N THR A 107 8.20 -5.46 13.34
CA THR A 107 8.05 -6.44 12.26
C THR A 107 7.61 -7.79 12.82
N MET A 108 6.50 -8.32 12.31
CA MET A 108 5.97 -9.65 12.63
C MET A 108 6.50 -10.69 11.63
N VAL A 109 6.49 -10.36 10.34
CA VAL A 109 6.98 -11.21 9.24
C VAL A 109 7.76 -10.33 8.27
N LYS A 110 8.96 -10.75 7.85
CA LYS A 110 9.86 -9.93 7.01
C LYS A 110 9.69 -10.09 5.51
N ASP A 111 9.41 -11.32 5.07
CA ASP A 111 9.34 -11.71 3.65
C ASP A 111 7.90 -12.04 3.22
N ALA A 112 6.94 -11.31 3.80
CA ALA A 112 5.53 -11.48 3.56
C ALA A 112 5.17 -11.21 2.09
N VAL A 113 4.26 -12.01 1.56
CA VAL A 113 3.71 -11.90 0.21
C VAL A 113 2.21 -11.64 0.32
N ALA A 114 1.77 -10.53 -0.25
CA ALA A 114 0.36 -10.19 -0.42
C ALA A 114 -0.03 -10.31 -1.90
N THR A 115 -0.88 -11.27 -2.24
CA THR A 115 -1.41 -11.44 -3.60
C THR A 115 -2.62 -10.54 -3.79
N VAL A 116 -2.60 -9.71 -4.83
CA VAL A 116 -3.69 -8.78 -5.15
C VAL A 116 -4.87 -9.59 -5.70
N ARG A 117 -5.97 -9.60 -4.93
CA ARG A 117 -7.20 -10.30 -5.31
C ARG A 117 -8.14 -9.44 -6.11
N ASN A 118 -8.26 -8.20 -5.68
CA ASN A 118 -9.08 -7.17 -6.30
C ASN A 118 -8.49 -5.79 -6.01
N VAL A 119 -8.52 -4.91 -7.01
CA VAL A 119 -8.24 -3.49 -6.80
C VAL A 119 -9.58 -2.81 -6.56
N VAL A 120 -9.92 -2.61 -5.30
CA VAL A 120 -11.20 -2.02 -4.89
C VAL A 120 -11.29 -0.56 -5.33
N TRP A 121 -10.18 0.17 -5.25
CA TRP A 121 -10.05 1.53 -5.73
C TRP A 121 -8.62 1.85 -6.17
N PHE A 122 -8.51 2.59 -7.26
CA PHE A 122 -7.26 3.20 -7.73
C PHE A 122 -7.57 4.58 -8.29
N GLY A 123 -6.83 5.59 -7.84
CA GLY A 123 -6.94 6.94 -8.39
C GLY A 123 -5.74 7.81 -8.05
N GLU A 124 -5.21 8.50 -9.06
CA GLU A 124 -4.25 9.57 -8.86
C GLU A 124 -4.94 10.80 -8.25
N LEU A 125 -4.33 11.39 -7.23
CA LEU A 125 -4.79 12.57 -6.55
C LEU A 125 -4.04 13.78 -7.08
N ALA A 126 -4.74 14.92 -7.18
CA ALA A 126 -4.11 16.19 -7.50
C ALA A 126 -3.06 16.52 -6.44
N MET A 127 -1.89 16.95 -6.89
CA MET A 127 -0.85 17.53 -6.04
C MET A 127 -1.11 19.03 -5.87
N ASP A 128 -0.63 19.60 -4.77
CA ASP A 128 -0.67 21.05 -4.58
C ASP A 128 0.14 21.74 -5.69
N GLU A 129 -0.41 22.82 -6.25
CA GLU A 129 0.41 23.72 -7.05
C GLU A 129 1.44 24.40 -6.12
N PRO A 130 2.71 24.53 -6.53
CA PRO A 130 3.69 25.28 -5.76
C PRO A 130 3.13 26.68 -5.45
N ILE A 131 3.16 27.09 -4.17
CA ILE A 131 2.79 28.45 -3.80
C ILE A 131 3.74 29.39 -4.56
N GLY A 132 3.21 30.13 -5.54
CA GLY A 132 3.99 31.06 -6.35
C GLY A 132 4.71 32.08 -5.47
N GLY A 133 6.01 32.27 -5.73
CA GLY A 133 6.85 33.29 -5.11
C GLY A 133 6.60 34.69 -5.66
#